data_AF-A0A352GI71-F1
#
_entry.id   AF-A0A352GI71-F1
#
_cell.length_a   1.000
_cell.length_b   1.000
_cell.length_c   1.000
_cell.angle_alpha   90.00
_cell.angle_beta   90.00
_cell.angle_gamma   90.00
#
_symmetry.space_group_name_H-M   'P 1'
#
loop_
_entity.id
_entity.type
_entity.pdbx_description
1 polymer ?
#
loop_
_entity_poly.entity_id
_entity_poly.type
_entity_poly.pdbx_seq_one_letter_code
_entity_poly.pdbx_strand_id
1 'polypeptide(L)'
;MPDIDLATPPPGQASDDPPPRPSLSAWIYLGLCAVAILQVFWRPDGWQVVAVVLGVSYLALEFTRTSGVQRLVGYGLAFGGLALGLRAGQGGAVLLDGMASALKFQLVFFAVAWMQIPAKTSPTLMAARQFVLDQPAGRRFLILSYAAHFLGAFLNLAALTLLSDMVARPKDRQLKDRLAVALMVGFTSASCWSPFYISVTVVLAALPGLKWVDIAVPGLIMGMLVVAVTALIDRVFVRGSRPRGAPG
;
A
#
# COMPACT_ATOMS: atom_id res chain seq x y z
N MET A 1 32.66 -12.75 35.97
CA MET A 1 31.30 -12.29 35.66
C MET A 1 31.48 -10.94 34.98
N PRO A 2 31.35 -10.82 33.65
CA PRO A 2 31.64 -9.56 32.97
C PRO A 2 30.52 -8.56 33.27
N ASP A 3 30.91 -7.34 33.64
CA ASP A 3 30.03 -6.20 33.88
C ASP A 3 29.07 -5.99 32.71
N ILE A 4 27.77 -6.14 32.97
CA ILE A 4 26.71 -5.72 32.06
C ILE A 4 26.59 -4.21 32.22
N ASP A 5 27.08 -3.47 31.23
CA ASP A 5 26.91 -2.04 31.09
C ASP A 5 25.40 -1.71 30.95
N LEU A 6 24.78 -1.34 32.06
CA LEU A 6 23.36 -1.00 32.19
C LEU A 6 22.98 0.31 31.48
N ALA A 7 23.92 1.00 30.82
CA ALA A 7 23.67 2.26 30.12
C ALA A 7 23.26 2.10 28.65
N THR A 8 23.24 0.88 28.10
CA THR A 8 22.79 0.65 26.72
C THR A 8 21.30 0.30 26.67
N PRO A 9 20.42 1.19 26.18
CA PRO A 9 19.00 0.85 26.05
C PRO A 9 18.83 -0.30 25.05
N PRO A 10 17.89 -1.24 25.29
CA PRO A 10 17.65 -2.36 24.40
C PRO A 10 17.24 -1.85 23.01
N PRO A 11 17.67 -2.51 21.92
CA PRO A 11 17.31 -2.11 20.56
C PRO A 11 15.79 -2.23 20.38
N GLY A 12 15.09 -1.09 20.40
CA GLY A 12 13.63 -1.03 20.28
C GLY A 12 12.91 -0.01 21.15
N GLN A 13 13.58 0.71 22.05
CA GLN A 13 12.96 1.87 22.70
C GLN A 13 12.78 2.99 21.66
N ALA A 14 11.53 3.27 21.31
CA ALA A 14 11.17 4.47 20.59
C ALA A 14 11.72 5.67 21.36
N SER A 15 12.41 6.59 20.68
CA SER A 15 12.79 7.87 21.24
C SER A 15 11.57 8.52 21.90
N ASP A 16 11.68 8.94 23.16
CA ASP A 16 10.68 9.74 23.91
C ASP A 16 10.45 11.14 23.30
N ASP A 17 10.91 11.36 22.07
CA ASP A 17 10.68 12.59 21.34
C ASP A 17 9.17 12.77 21.08
N PRO A 18 8.62 13.96 21.40
CA PRO A 18 7.23 14.24 21.09
C PRO A 18 7.01 14.09 19.58
N PRO A 19 5.84 13.55 19.16
CA PRO A 19 5.57 13.29 17.76
C PRO A 19 5.75 14.59 16.95
N PRO A 20 6.40 14.52 15.77
CA PRO A 20 6.67 15.70 14.96
C PRO A 20 5.35 16.42 14.63
N ARG A 21 5.36 17.76 14.75
CA ARG A 21 4.18 18.57 14.44
C ARG A 21 3.75 18.35 12.99
N PRO A 22 2.44 18.22 12.71
CA PRO A 22 1.95 18.02 11.35
C PRO A 22 2.35 19.22 10.47
N SER A 23 2.89 18.93 9.28
CA SER A 23 3.26 19.96 8.30
C SER A 23 2.03 20.66 7.73
N LEU A 24 2.21 21.86 7.18
CA LEU A 24 1.14 22.55 6.44
C LEU A 24 0.57 21.68 5.31
N SER A 25 1.42 20.92 4.60
CA SER A 25 0.98 20.00 3.54
C SER A 25 0.07 18.88 4.07
N ALA A 26 0.30 18.40 5.30
CA ALA A 26 -0.56 17.39 5.93
C ALA A 26 -1.96 17.95 6.23
N TRP A 27 -2.05 19.20 6.71
CA TRP A 27 -3.34 19.86 6.93
C TRP A 27 -4.10 20.12 5.63
N ILE A 28 -3.41 20.53 4.57
CA ILE A 28 -4.03 20.71 3.24
C ILE A 28 -4.53 19.38 2.70
N TYR A 29 -3.75 18.30 2.86
CA TYR A 29 -4.15 16.96 2.45
C TYR A 29 -5.40 16.46 3.22
N LEU A 30 -5.44 16.70 4.53
CA LEU A 30 -6.60 16.39 5.36
C LEU A 30 -7.83 17.19 4.91
N GLY A 31 -7.65 18.48 4.62
CA GLY A 31 -8.69 19.34 4.06
C GLY A 31 -9.22 18.84 2.71
N LEU A 32 -8.32 18.40 1.82
CA LEU A 32 -8.69 17.77 0.55
C LEU A 32 -9.54 16.51 0.75
N CYS A 33 -9.17 15.66 1.71
CA CYS A 33 -9.92 14.46 2.02
C CYS A 33 -11.31 14.80 2.60
N ALA A 34 -11.39 15.79 3.49
CA ALA A 34 -12.65 16.27 4.02
C ALA A 34 -13.57 16.83 2.93
N VAL A 35 -13.04 17.66 2.02
CA VAL A 35 -13.78 18.17 0.86
C VAL A 35 -14.24 17.02 -0.04
N ALA A 36 -13.37 16.04 -0.33
CA ALA A 36 -13.71 14.89 -1.15
C ALA A 36 -14.86 14.07 -0.55
N ILE A 37 -14.85 13.82 0.77
CA ILE A 37 -15.91 13.10 1.47
C ILE A 37 -17.20 13.93 1.46
N LEU A 38 -17.12 15.22 1.78
CA LEU A 38 -18.29 16.10 1.81
C LEU A 38 -18.96 16.22 0.44
N GLN A 39 -18.18 16.25 -0.65
CA GLN A 39 -18.68 16.26 -2.02
C GLN A 39 -19.53 15.03 -2.39
N VAL A 40 -19.34 13.89 -1.71
CA VAL A 40 -20.15 12.69 -1.91
C VAL A 40 -21.59 12.91 -1.41
N PHE A 41 -21.73 13.60 -0.28
CA PHE A 41 -23.03 13.81 0.38
C PHE A 41 -23.72 15.10 -0.06
N TRP A 42 -22.95 16.16 -0.27
CA TRP A 42 -23.41 17.49 -0.65
C TRP A 42 -22.69 17.94 -1.91
N ARG A 43 -23.43 18.43 -2.92
CA ARG A 43 -22.85 18.99 -4.15
C ARG A 43 -23.21 20.49 -4.33
N PRO A 44 -22.86 21.37 -3.39
CA PRO A 44 -22.98 22.80 -3.58
C PRO A 44 -22.08 23.28 -4.73
N ASP A 45 -22.59 24.26 -5.45
CA ASP A 45 -21.85 24.93 -6.52
C ASP A 45 -20.55 25.54 -5.98
N GLY A 46 -19.44 25.37 -6.70
CA GLY A 46 -18.14 25.95 -6.36
C GLY A 46 -17.19 25.09 -5.50
N TRP A 47 -17.63 23.96 -4.92
CA TRP A 47 -16.74 23.12 -4.10
C TRP A 47 -15.59 22.48 -4.89
N GLN A 48 -15.78 22.27 -6.19
CA GLN A 48 -14.74 21.78 -7.08
C GLN A 48 -13.58 22.76 -7.20
N VAL A 49 -13.85 24.08 -7.19
CA VAL A 49 -12.82 25.12 -7.22
C VAL A 49 -11.97 25.06 -5.95
N VAL A 50 -12.60 24.89 -4.79
CA VAL A 50 -11.89 24.71 -3.51
C VAL A 50 -10.96 23.50 -3.57
N ALA A 51 -11.43 22.37 -4.11
CA ALA A 51 -10.59 21.18 -4.27
C ALA A 51 -9.42 21.40 -5.23
N VAL A 52 -9.64 22.12 -6.34
CA VAL A 52 -8.56 22.50 -7.28
C VAL A 52 -7.51 23.36 -6.57
N VAL A 53 -7.93 24.40 -5.85
CA VAL A 53 -7.02 25.29 -5.12
C VAL A 53 -6.21 24.51 -4.10
N LEU A 54 -6.87 23.74 -3.23
CA LEU A 54 -6.18 22.93 -2.22
C LEU A 54 -5.23 21.91 -2.85
N GLY A 55 -5.62 21.27 -3.96
CA GLY A 55 -4.81 20.26 -4.64
C GLY A 55 -3.58 20.86 -5.31
N VAL A 56 -3.72 22.02 -5.96
CA VAL A 56 -2.59 22.77 -6.51
C VAL A 56 -1.67 23.26 -5.39
N SER A 57 -2.21 23.76 -4.28
CA SER A 57 -1.41 24.15 -3.10
C SER A 57 -0.64 22.96 -2.51
N TYR A 58 -1.29 21.79 -2.38
CA TYR A 58 -0.64 20.57 -1.92
C TYR A 58 0.52 20.15 -2.84
N LEU A 59 0.28 20.11 -4.15
CA LEU A 59 1.32 19.80 -5.14
C LEU A 59 2.47 20.81 -5.12
N ALA A 60 2.19 22.11 -4.92
CA ALA A 60 3.22 23.12 -4.86
C ALA A 60 4.14 22.94 -3.64
N LEU A 61 3.57 22.62 -2.47
CA LEU A 61 4.33 22.40 -1.24
C LEU A 61 5.16 21.11 -1.27
N GLU A 62 4.63 20.04 -1.89
CA GLU A 62 5.29 18.73 -1.92
C GLU A 62 6.26 18.57 -3.12
N PHE A 63 6.42 19.62 -3.93
CA PHE A 63 7.25 19.63 -5.14
C PHE A 63 8.70 19.21 -4.90
N THR A 64 9.28 19.61 -3.77
CA THR A 64 10.69 19.34 -3.42
C THR A 64 10.88 18.00 -2.70
N ARG A 65 9.79 17.41 -2.18
CA ARG A 65 9.81 16.14 -1.45
C ARG A 65 9.61 14.92 -2.34
N THR A 66 9.17 15.14 -3.57
CA THR A 66 8.89 14.08 -4.55
C THR A 66 10.17 13.69 -5.31
N SER A 67 10.34 12.40 -5.63
CA SER A 67 11.49 11.93 -6.42
C SER A 67 11.55 12.59 -7.81
N GLY A 68 12.76 12.78 -8.35
CA GLY A 68 12.94 13.52 -9.62
C GLY A 68 12.16 12.93 -10.80
N VAL A 69 12.07 11.60 -10.90
CA VAL A 69 11.32 10.91 -11.96
C VAL A 69 9.81 11.12 -11.81
N GLN A 70 9.27 10.95 -10.59
CA GLN A 70 7.84 11.19 -10.32
C GLN A 70 7.46 12.65 -10.59
N ARG A 71 8.36 13.59 -10.27
CA ARG A 71 8.18 15.02 -10.56
C ARG A 71 8.18 15.27 -12.07
N LEU A 72 9.15 14.73 -12.81
CA LEU A 72 9.21 14.92 -14.26
C LEU A 72 7.95 14.41 -14.95
N VAL A 73 7.54 13.17 -14.64
CA VAL A 73 6.37 12.54 -15.26
C VAL A 73 5.08 13.23 -14.81
N GLY A 74 4.87 13.42 -13.51
CA GLY A 74 3.65 13.97 -12.96
C GLY A 74 3.37 15.40 -13.42
N TYR A 75 4.36 16.29 -13.27
CA TYR A 75 4.20 17.68 -13.72
C TYR A 75 4.23 17.77 -15.25
N GLY A 76 5.01 16.94 -15.95
CA GLY A 76 5.00 16.87 -17.41
C GLY A 76 3.62 16.54 -17.97
N LEU A 77 2.94 15.54 -17.40
CA LEU A 77 1.57 15.18 -17.79
C LEU A 77 0.57 16.26 -17.39
N ALA A 78 0.70 16.87 -16.20
CA ALA A 78 -0.20 17.94 -15.76
C ALA A 78 -0.09 19.20 -16.64
N PHE A 79 1.12 19.68 -16.90
CA PHE A 79 1.35 20.83 -17.79
C PHE A 79 1.01 20.52 -19.23
N GLY A 80 1.34 19.32 -19.73
CA GLY A 80 0.96 18.88 -21.07
C GLY A 80 -0.56 18.83 -21.26
N GLY A 81 -1.27 18.21 -20.32
CA GLY A 81 -2.74 18.15 -20.32
C GLY A 81 -3.38 19.55 -20.24
N LEU A 82 -2.87 20.42 -19.36
CA LEU A 82 -3.35 21.79 -19.26
C LEU A 82 -3.08 22.59 -20.54
N ALA A 83 -1.89 22.49 -21.13
CA ALA A 83 -1.55 23.19 -22.37
C ALA A 83 -2.45 22.75 -23.54
N LEU A 84 -2.72 21.46 -23.67
CA LEU A 84 -3.66 20.93 -24.67
C LEU A 84 -5.09 21.40 -24.39
N GLY A 85 -5.53 21.36 -23.13
CA GLY A 85 -6.85 21.85 -22.71
C GLY A 85 -7.05 23.33 -23.00
N LEU A 86 -6.04 24.16 -22.71
CA LEU A 86 -6.06 25.60 -23.02
C LEU A 86 -6.13 25.85 -24.53
N ARG A 87 -5.38 25.09 -25.34
CA ARG A 87 -5.46 25.17 -26.81
C ARG A 87 -6.84 24.78 -27.36
N ALA A 88 -7.51 23.84 -26.70
CA ALA A 88 -8.87 23.44 -27.04
C ALA A 88 -9.97 24.36 -26.46
N GLY A 89 -9.62 25.41 -25.72
CA GLY A 89 -10.58 26.29 -25.03
C GLY A 89 -11.26 25.64 -23.82
N GLN A 90 -10.79 24.50 -23.34
CA GLN A 90 -11.38 23.69 -22.26
C GLN A 90 -10.49 23.61 -21.01
N GLY A 91 -9.52 24.51 -20.84
CA GLY A 91 -8.54 24.43 -19.74
C GLY A 91 -9.17 24.35 -18.34
N GLY A 92 -10.26 25.10 -18.10
CA GLY A 92 -11.01 25.03 -16.84
C GLY A 92 -11.64 23.66 -16.60
N ALA A 93 -12.30 23.09 -17.61
CA ALA A 93 -12.89 21.76 -17.53
C ALA A 93 -11.82 20.68 -17.29
N VAL A 94 -10.69 20.76 -18.00
CA VAL A 94 -9.57 19.82 -17.81
C VAL A 94 -9.02 19.87 -16.38
N LEU A 95 -8.90 21.06 -15.77
CA LEU A 95 -8.46 21.18 -14.37
C LEU A 95 -9.49 20.61 -13.40
N LEU A 96 -10.77 20.90 -13.61
CA LEU A 96 -11.85 20.41 -12.74
C LEU A 96 -11.99 18.90 -12.82
N ASP A 97 -12.05 18.33 -14.02
CA ASP A 97 -12.16 16.89 -14.25
C ASP A 97 -10.90 16.15 -13.81
N GLY A 98 -9.73 16.71 -14.11
CA GLY A 98 -8.44 16.18 -13.67
C GLY A 98 -8.35 16.12 -12.14
N MET A 99 -8.74 17.20 -11.46
CA MET A 99 -8.79 17.23 -9.99
C MET A 99 -9.82 16.26 -9.43
N ALA A 100 -11.03 16.22 -9.99
CA ALA A 100 -12.06 15.28 -9.57
C ALA A 100 -11.62 13.81 -9.71
N SER A 101 -10.84 13.49 -10.73
CA SER A 101 -10.22 12.17 -10.88
C SER A 101 -9.12 11.94 -9.83
N ALA A 102 -8.21 12.91 -9.64
CA ALA A 102 -7.12 12.84 -8.67
C ALA A 102 -7.61 12.67 -7.22
N LEU A 103 -8.68 13.36 -6.84
CA LEU A 103 -9.29 13.26 -5.50
C LEU A 103 -9.69 11.83 -5.14
N LYS A 104 -10.15 11.03 -6.11
CA LYS A 104 -10.53 9.63 -5.87
C LYS A 104 -9.31 8.81 -5.43
N PHE A 105 -8.20 8.95 -6.15
CA PHE A 105 -6.95 8.27 -5.79
C PHE A 105 -6.38 8.77 -4.46
N GLN A 106 -6.42 10.08 -4.24
CA GLN A 106 -6.02 10.72 -2.99
C GLN A 106 -6.77 10.12 -1.78
N LEU A 107 -8.09 9.95 -1.90
CA LEU A 107 -8.90 9.38 -0.82
C LEU A 107 -8.52 7.93 -0.52
N VAL A 108 -8.20 7.13 -1.54
CA VAL A 108 -7.69 5.75 -1.35
C VAL A 108 -6.34 5.77 -0.64
N PHE A 109 -5.41 6.62 -1.06
CA PHE A 109 -4.12 6.75 -0.37
C PHE A 109 -4.26 7.24 1.07
N PHE A 110 -5.17 8.18 1.33
CA PHE A 110 -5.50 8.63 2.68
C PHE A 110 -6.05 7.49 3.52
N ALA A 111 -7.05 6.75 3.03
CA ALA A 111 -7.62 5.60 3.72
C ALA A 111 -6.55 4.55 4.05
N VAL A 112 -5.69 4.22 3.07
CA VAL A 112 -4.56 3.30 3.25
C VAL A 112 -3.62 3.82 4.33
N ALA A 113 -3.18 5.08 4.25
CA ALA A 113 -2.27 5.70 5.21
C ALA A 113 -2.87 5.71 6.62
N TRP A 114 -4.15 6.03 6.73
CA TRP A 114 -4.88 6.06 8.00
C TRP A 114 -4.98 4.69 8.65
N MET A 115 -5.19 3.62 7.86
CA MET A 115 -5.24 2.25 8.37
C MET A 115 -3.87 1.75 8.88
N GLN A 116 -2.75 2.33 8.43
CA GLN A 116 -1.42 1.87 8.85
C GLN A 116 -1.12 2.17 10.32
N ILE A 117 -1.70 3.23 10.89
CA ILE A 117 -1.46 3.65 12.27
C ILE A 117 -2.00 2.61 13.27
N PRO A 118 -3.32 2.30 13.28
CA PRO A 118 -3.86 1.27 14.17
C PRO A 118 -3.33 -0.12 13.83
N ALA A 119 -2.91 -0.36 12.58
CA ALA A 119 -2.30 -1.63 12.19
C ALA A 119 -1.00 -1.95 12.95
N LYS A 120 -0.23 -0.93 13.30
CA LYS A 120 1.05 -1.07 14.00
C LYS A 120 0.91 -1.19 15.52
N THR A 121 -0.19 -0.68 16.08
CA THR A 121 -0.42 -0.65 17.54
C THR A 121 -1.37 -1.74 18.03
N SER A 122 -2.09 -2.42 17.13
CA SER A 122 -3.08 -3.43 17.49
C SER A 122 -2.44 -4.72 18.02
N PRO A 123 -2.76 -5.16 19.25
CA PRO A 123 -2.29 -6.44 19.80
C PRO A 123 -2.71 -7.65 18.97
N THR A 124 -3.90 -7.62 18.35
CA THR A 124 -4.40 -8.74 17.55
C THR A 124 -3.61 -8.92 16.25
N LEU A 125 -3.18 -7.82 15.62
CA LEU A 125 -2.34 -7.87 14.43
C LEU A 125 -0.91 -8.30 14.76
N MET A 126 -0.39 -7.91 15.93
CA MET A 126 0.88 -8.43 16.43
C MET A 126 0.81 -9.94 16.71
N ALA A 127 -0.28 -10.42 17.30
CA ALA A 127 -0.51 -11.85 17.52
C ALA A 127 -0.65 -12.62 16.20
N ALA A 128 -1.38 -12.09 15.21
CA ALA A 128 -1.49 -12.68 13.88
C ALA A 128 -0.13 -12.73 13.17
N ARG A 129 0.65 -11.66 13.25
CA ARG A 129 2.04 -11.63 12.76
C ARG A 129 2.88 -12.71 13.45
N GLN A 130 2.82 -12.80 14.78
CA GLN A 130 3.57 -13.78 15.55
C GLN A 130 3.19 -15.22 15.17
N PHE A 131 1.90 -15.50 15.00
CA PHE A 131 1.41 -16.77 14.49
C PHE A 131 2.03 -17.14 13.13
N VAL A 132 2.15 -16.17 12.21
CA VAL A 132 2.78 -16.39 10.90
C VAL A 132 4.29 -16.66 11.06
N LEU A 133 4.96 -15.97 11.98
CA LEU A 133 6.39 -16.12 12.26
C LEU A 133 6.74 -17.49 12.87
N ASP A 134 5.87 -18.02 13.72
CA ASP A 134 6.09 -19.28 14.44
C ASP A 134 5.80 -20.51 13.59
N GLN A 135 5.40 -20.33 12.33
CA GLN A 135 5.10 -21.45 11.45
C GLN A 135 6.33 -22.31 11.16
N PRO A 136 6.17 -23.65 11.11
CA PRO A 136 7.25 -24.55 10.81
C PRO A 136 7.74 -24.31 9.38
N ALA A 137 9.03 -24.52 9.14
CA ALA A 137 9.66 -24.34 7.82
C ALA A 137 8.82 -24.98 6.70
N GLY A 138 8.20 -26.14 7.00
CA GLY A 138 7.10 -26.86 6.34
C GLY A 138 6.08 -26.02 5.56
N ARG A 139 5.54 -24.99 6.21
CA ARG A 139 4.33 -24.28 5.79
C ARG A 139 4.56 -22.77 5.63
N ARG A 140 5.77 -22.28 5.97
CA ARG A 140 6.12 -20.85 5.97
C ARG A 140 5.78 -20.12 4.68
N PHE A 141 6.11 -20.69 3.52
CA PHE A 141 5.82 -20.05 2.23
C PHE A 141 4.31 -19.82 2.07
N LEU A 142 3.52 -20.89 2.16
CA LEU A 142 2.08 -20.86 1.97
C LEU A 142 1.39 -19.93 2.97
N ILE A 143 1.74 -20.03 4.26
CA ILE A 143 1.11 -19.22 5.30
C ILE A 143 1.52 -17.75 5.18
N LEU A 144 2.78 -17.46 4.85
CA LEU A 144 3.21 -16.09 4.58
C LEU A 144 2.50 -15.50 3.35
N SER A 145 2.33 -16.27 2.27
CA SER A 145 1.63 -15.78 1.08
C SER A 145 0.15 -15.49 1.36
N TYR A 146 -0.57 -16.37 2.05
CA TYR A 146 -1.96 -16.08 2.41
C TYR A 146 -2.08 -14.97 3.45
N ALA A 147 -1.19 -14.91 4.43
CA ALA A 147 -1.15 -13.78 5.36
C ALA A 147 -0.91 -12.48 4.59
N ALA A 148 0.07 -12.42 3.69
CA ALA A 148 0.31 -11.26 2.84
C ALA A 148 -0.88 -10.94 1.92
N HIS A 149 -1.63 -11.93 1.45
CA HIS A 149 -2.85 -11.73 0.66
C HIS A 149 -3.96 -11.06 1.49
N PHE A 150 -4.38 -11.66 2.60
CA PHE A 150 -5.49 -11.13 3.40
C PHE A 150 -5.10 -9.84 4.10
N LEU A 151 -3.95 -9.82 4.77
CA LEU A 151 -3.48 -8.64 5.48
C LEU A 151 -3.16 -7.52 4.49
N GLY A 152 -2.59 -7.84 3.32
CA GLY A 152 -2.41 -6.88 2.24
C GLY A 152 -3.74 -6.36 1.69
N ALA A 153 -4.77 -7.19 1.56
CA ALA A 153 -6.08 -6.77 1.08
C ALA A 153 -6.71 -5.70 1.99
N PHE A 154 -6.49 -5.73 3.30
CA PHE A 154 -7.08 -4.77 4.24
C PHE A 154 -6.13 -3.65 4.67
N LEU A 155 -4.82 -3.93 4.78
CA LEU A 155 -3.83 -2.98 5.32
C LEU A 155 -2.86 -2.45 4.24
N ASN A 156 -2.95 -2.97 3.02
CA ASN A 156 -2.08 -2.61 1.89
C ASN A 156 -0.60 -2.57 2.33
N LEU A 157 0.12 -1.47 2.09
CA LEU A 157 1.56 -1.35 2.39
C LEU A 157 1.92 -1.59 3.87
N ALA A 158 1.00 -1.37 4.82
CA ALA A 158 1.27 -1.68 6.22
C ALA A 158 1.48 -3.18 6.44
N ALA A 159 0.78 -4.05 5.72
CA ALA A 159 1.00 -5.49 5.79
C ALA A 159 2.41 -5.89 5.36
N LEU A 160 2.96 -5.27 4.32
CA LEU A 160 4.34 -5.50 3.90
C LEU A 160 5.31 -5.16 5.02
N THR A 161 5.16 -3.99 5.65
CA THR A 161 6.03 -3.59 6.77
C THR A 161 5.90 -4.55 7.94
N LEU A 162 4.69 -5.00 8.26
CA LEU A 162 4.41 -5.89 9.38
C LEU A 162 5.01 -7.29 9.17
N LEU A 163 5.00 -7.80 7.94
CA LEU A 163 5.48 -9.13 7.60
C LEU A 163 6.95 -9.17 7.10
N SER A 164 7.55 -8.01 6.80
CA SER A 164 8.91 -7.90 6.25
C SER A 164 9.99 -8.58 7.11
N ASP A 165 9.85 -8.54 8.44
CA ASP A 165 10.78 -9.20 9.37
C ASP A 165 10.86 -10.72 9.13
N MET A 166 9.79 -11.35 8.64
CA MET A 166 9.82 -12.78 8.30
C MET A 166 10.79 -13.08 7.15
N VAL A 167 10.92 -12.15 6.20
CA VAL A 167 11.84 -12.22 5.07
C VAL A 167 13.27 -11.88 5.50
N ALA A 168 13.43 -10.97 6.46
CA ALA A 168 14.74 -10.53 6.93
C ALA A 168 15.44 -11.53 7.87
N ARG A 169 14.69 -12.28 8.68
CA ARG A 169 15.20 -13.18 9.73
C ARG A 169 16.10 -14.33 9.24
N PRO A 170 15.80 -15.07 8.16
CA PRO A 170 16.64 -16.17 7.73
C PRO A 170 18.03 -15.71 7.31
N LYS A 171 19.08 -16.46 7.70
CA LYS A 171 20.45 -16.24 7.21
C LYS A 171 20.69 -16.87 5.83
N ASP A 172 20.02 -17.99 5.56
CA ASP A 172 20.07 -18.67 4.26
C ASP A 172 19.42 -17.81 3.17
N ARG A 173 20.24 -17.38 2.20
CA ARG A 173 19.80 -16.55 1.07
C ARG A 173 18.66 -17.19 0.29
N GLN A 174 18.71 -18.50 0.05
CA GLN A 174 17.66 -19.19 -0.71
C GLN A 174 16.33 -19.13 0.02
N LEU A 175 16.33 -19.32 1.34
CA LEU A 175 15.13 -19.17 2.15
C LEU A 175 14.63 -17.71 2.18
N LYS A 176 15.52 -16.72 2.27
CA LYS A 176 15.14 -15.30 2.20
C LYS A 176 14.43 -14.98 0.89
N ASP A 177 15.01 -15.37 -0.23
CA ASP A 177 14.45 -15.11 -1.57
C ASP A 177 13.07 -15.78 -1.71
N ARG A 178 12.91 -17.01 -1.22
CA ARG A 178 11.61 -17.70 -1.21
C ARG A 178 10.56 -16.98 -0.37
N LEU A 179 10.91 -16.48 0.81
CA LEU A 179 9.96 -15.75 1.65
C LEU A 179 9.66 -14.36 1.09
N ALA A 180 10.62 -13.73 0.41
CA ALA A 180 10.40 -12.49 -0.34
C ALA A 180 9.37 -12.71 -1.46
N VAL A 181 9.53 -13.78 -2.25
CA VAL A 181 8.56 -14.18 -3.27
C VAL A 181 7.19 -14.46 -2.64
N ALA A 182 7.15 -15.20 -1.52
CA ALA A 182 5.90 -15.50 -0.83
C ALA A 182 5.14 -14.23 -0.42
N LEU A 183 5.86 -13.27 0.18
CA LEU A 183 5.34 -11.97 0.60
C LEU A 183 4.85 -11.14 -0.60
N MET A 184 5.67 -11.03 -1.64
CA MET A 184 5.36 -10.24 -2.84
C MET A 184 4.17 -10.82 -3.59
N VAL A 185 4.13 -12.13 -3.83
CA VAL A 185 3.00 -12.78 -4.53
C VAL A 185 1.72 -12.67 -3.72
N GLY A 186 1.79 -12.92 -2.41
CA GLY A 186 0.64 -12.74 -1.53
C GLY A 186 0.09 -11.32 -1.60
N PHE A 187 0.94 -10.32 -1.40
CA PHE A 187 0.57 -8.91 -1.49
C PHE A 187 0.00 -8.53 -2.87
N THR A 188 0.70 -8.86 -3.96
CA THR A 188 0.26 -8.51 -5.31
C THR A 188 -1.05 -9.22 -5.68
N SER A 189 -1.27 -10.46 -5.27
CA SER A 189 -2.52 -11.18 -5.55
C SER A 189 -3.75 -10.57 -4.85
N ALA A 190 -3.56 -9.82 -3.75
CA ALA A 190 -4.65 -9.08 -3.10
C ALA A 190 -5.18 -7.92 -3.97
N SER A 191 -4.33 -7.42 -4.88
CA SER A 191 -4.68 -6.35 -5.84
C SER A 191 -5.75 -6.75 -6.85
N CYS A 192 -6.07 -8.05 -6.95
CA CYS A 192 -7.11 -8.57 -7.83
C CYS A 192 -8.53 -8.19 -7.38
N TRP A 193 -8.75 -7.84 -6.10
CA TRP A 193 -10.10 -7.60 -5.57
C TRP A 193 -10.19 -6.51 -4.51
N SER A 194 -9.09 -6.21 -3.81
CA SER A 194 -9.14 -5.27 -2.70
C SER A 194 -9.42 -3.84 -3.18
N PRO A 195 -10.42 -3.14 -2.59
CA PRO A 195 -10.73 -1.76 -2.93
C PRO A 195 -9.64 -0.78 -2.49
N PHE A 196 -8.69 -1.22 -1.65
CA PHE A 196 -7.58 -0.41 -1.17
C PHE A 196 -6.38 -0.41 -2.12
N TYR A 197 -6.44 -1.17 -3.23
CA TYR A 197 -5.40 -1.17 -4.25
C TYR A 197 -5.76 -0.24 -5.40
N ILE A 198 -4.75 0.48 -5.87
CA ILE A 198 -4.86 1.41 -7.01
C ILE A 198 -5.36 0.68 -8.25
N SER A 199 -4.96 -0.57 -8.48
CA SER A 199 -5.39 -1.39 -9.63
C SER A 199 -6.92 -1.45 -9.74
N VAL A 200 -7.60 -1.73 -8.63
CA VAL A 200 -9.07 -1.80 -8.56
C VAL A 200 -9.69 -0.43 -8.79
N THR A 201 -9.15 0.62 -8.17
CA THR A 201 -9.60 2.00 -8.38
C THR A 201 -9.51 2.42 -9.85
N VAL A 202 -8.41 2.07 -10.53
CA VAL A 202 -8.22 2.36 -11.96
C VAL A 202 -9.24 1.61 -12.81
N VAL A 203 -9.48 0.33 -12.54
CA VAL A 203 -10.47 -0.48 -13.28
C VAL A 203 -11.88 0.09 -13.11
N LEU A 204 -12.29 0.42 -11.88
CA LEU A 204 -13.60 1.01 -11.60
C LEU A 204 -13.75 2.41 -12.21
N ALA A 205 -12.68 3.19 -12.27
CA ALA A 205 -12.68 4.49 -12.94
C ALA A 205 -12.79 4.37 -14.47
N ALA A 206 -12.19 3.33 -15.07
CA ALA A 206 -12.24 3.06 -16.49
C ALA A 206 -13.59 2.48 -16.95
N LEU A 207 -14.30 1.78 -16.07
CA LEU A 207 -15.57 1.11 -16.36
C LEU A 207 -16.68 1.62 -15.44
N PRO A 208 -17.34 2.76 -15.77
CA PRO A 208 -18.28 3.45 -14.88
C PRO A 208 -19.56 2.66 -14.56
N GLY A 209 -19.87 1.58 -15.31
CA GLY A 209 -20.98 0.67 -15.02
C GLY A 209 -20.62 -0.50 -14.09
N LEU A 210 -19.33 -0.69 -13.80
CA LEU A 210 -18.84 -1.80 -13.00
C LEU A 210 -18.83 -1.40 -11.53
N LYS A 211 -19.46 -2.22 -10.68
CA LYS A 211 -19.41 -2.04 -9.23
C LYS A 211 -18.28 -2.88 -8.66
N TRP A 212 -17.72 -2.43 -7.54
CA TRP A 212 -16.70 -3.21 -6.81
C TRP A 212 -17.18 -4.64 -6.48
N VAL A 213 -18.45 -4.80 -6.10
CA VAL A 213 -19.02 -6.11 -5.77
C VAL A 213 -18.99 -7.10 -6.95
N ASP A 214 -19.01 -6.60 -8.19
CA ASP A 214 -18.99 -7.43 -9.40
C ASP A 214 -17.60 -8.07 -9.61
N ILE A 215 -16.54 -7.44 -9.10
CA ILE A 215 -15.16 -7.92 -9.20
C ILE A 215 -14.61 -8.52 -7.91
N ALA A 216 -15.23 -8.21 -6.76
CA ALA A 216 -14.73 -8.61 -5.45
C ALA A 216 -14.61 -10.14 -5.31
N VAL A 217 -15.67 -10.87 -5.64
CA VAL A 217 -15.69 -12.35 -5.52
C VAL A 217 -14.80 -13.02 -6.58
N PRO A 218 -14.93 -12.71 -7.89
CA PRO A 218 -14.05 -13.30 -8.90
C PRO A 218 -12.57 -12.99 -8.66
N GLY A 219 -12.27 -11.75 -8.26
CA GLY A 219 -10.91 -11.31 -7.96
C GLY A 219 -10.33 -11.99 -6.72
N LEU A 220 -11.13 -12.23 -5.67
CA LEU A 220 -10.70 -12.97 -4.48
C LEU A 220 -10.35 -14.41 -4.86
N ILE A 221 -11.21 -15.08 -5.62
CA ILE A 221 -10.96 -16.44 -6.11
C ILE A 221 -9.67 -16.47 -6.92
N MET A 222 -9.50 -15.54 -7.87
CA MET A 222 -8.30 -15.45 -8.70
C MET A 222 -7.04 -15.21 -7.86
N GLY A 223 -7.08 -14.28 -6.91
CA GLY A 223 -5.94 -13.99 -6.04
C GLY A 223 -5.55 -15.19 -5.16
N MET A 224 -6.54 -15.89 -4.61
CA MET A 224 -6.34 -17.13 -3.84
C MET A 224 -5.73 -18.24 -4.72
N LEU A 225 -6.20 -18.39 -5.96
CA LEU A 225 -5.64 -19.35 -6.92
C LEU A 225 -4.19 -19.02 -7.27
N VAL A 226 -3.86 -17.75 -7.50
CA VAL A 226 -2.48 -17.31 -7.75
C VAL A 226 -1.57 -17.69 -6.58
N VAL A 227 -2.01 -17.46 -5.34
CA VAL A 227 -1.25 -17.87 -4.15
C VAL A 227 -1.11 -19.38 -4.09
N ALA A 228 -2.20 -20.13 -4.29
CA ALA A 228 -2.21 -21.59 -4.23
C ALA A 228 -1.27 -22.21 -5.27
N VAL A 229 -1.34 -21.77 -6.52
CA VAL A 229 -0.50 -22.22 -7.63
C VAL A 229 0.97 -21.89 -7.34
N THR A 230 1.27 -20.68 -6.87
CA THR A 230 2.65 -20.30 -6.55
C THR A 230 3.20 -21.14 -5.40
N ALA A 231 2.41 -21.39 -4.37
CA ALA A 231 2.82 -22.26 -3.26
C ALA A 231 3.01 -23.72 -3.69
N LEU A 232 2.22 -24.20 -4.65
CA LEU A 232 2.42 -25.51 -5.27
C LEU A 232 3.75 -25.57 -6.03
N ILE A 233 4.05 -24.55 -6.84
CA ILE A 233 5.33 -24.44 -7.57
C ILE A 233 6.51 -24.43 -6.59
N ASP A 234 6.46 -23.61 -5.53
CA ASP A 234 7.50 -23.57 -4.48
C ASP A 234 7.70 -24.93 -3.81
N ARG A 235 6.60 -25.66 -3.56
CA ARG A 235 6.64 -26.97 -2.92
C ARG A 235 7.24 -28.05 -3.82
N VAL A 236 6.92 -28.05 -5.12
CA VAL A 236 7.35 -29.08 -6.07
C VAL A 236 8.79 -28.82 -6.53
N PHE A 237 9.09 -27.60 -7.00
CA PHE A 237 10.34 -27.33 -7.71
C PHE A 237 11.46 -26.78 -6.83
N VAL A 238 11.13 -26.00 -5.80
CA VAL A 238 12.16 -25.30 -5.01
C VAL A 238 12.53 -26.10 -3.76
N ARG A 239 11.58 -26.87 -3.21
CA ARG A 239 11.78 -27.71 -2.02
C ARG A 239 12.43 -29.06 -2.31
N GLY A 240 12.16 -29.63 -3.48
CA GLY A 240 12.72 -30.92 -3.92
C GLY A 240 14.24 -30.88 -4.13
N SER A 241 14.81 -29.69 -4.32
CA SER A 241 16.23 -29.50 -4.65
C SER A 241 17.18 -29.48 -3.43
N ARG A 242 16.69 -29.82 -2.22
CA ARG A 242 17.58 -29.99 -1.07
C ARG A 242 18.39 -31.27 -1.22
N PRO A 243 19.74 -31.23 -1.23
CA PRO A 243 20.53 -32.42 -1.04
C PRO A 243 20.11 -33.05 0.30
N ARG A 244 19.68 -34.31 0.29
CA ARG A 244 19.55 -35.07 1.55
C ARG A 244 20.94 -35.07 2.17
N GLY A 245 21.08 -34.47 3.35
CA GLY A 245 22.34 -34.54 4.10
C GLY A 245 22.75 -36.00 4.21
N ALA A 246 24.01 -36.30 3.86
CA ALA A 246 24.55 -37.64 3.98
C ALA A 246 24.35 -38.12 5.43
N PRO A 247 23.93 -39.38 5.66
CA PRO A 247 23.90 -39.94 7.00
C PRO A 247 25.32 -39.92 7.55
N GLY A 248 25.50 -39.22 8.67
CA GLY A 248 26.68 -39.34 9.54
C GLY A 248 26.53 -40.52 10.48
#